data_AF-A0A0F8RYR4-F1
#
_entry.id   AF-A0A0F8RYR4-F1
#
_cell.length_a   1.000
_cell.length_b   1.000
_cell.length_c   1.000
_cell.angle_alpha   90.00
_cell.angle_beta   90.00
_cell.angle_gamma   90.00
#
_symmetry.space_group_name_H-M   'P 1'
#
loop_
_entity.id
_entity.type
_entity.pdbx_description
1 polymer ?
#
loop_
_entity_poly.entity_id
_entity_poly.type
_entity_poly.pdbx_seq_one_letter_code
_entity_poly.pdbx_strand_id
1 'polypeptide(L)'
;MPLSINTIKGQIGIKTTNAYLDIRQPKGEQSIRQIKPQMIVDRELPKVLIDQSQPFSEAGRKSWAEFATEYAQLGRQQALEGIARIVDDGNRMAQIQRKMPDAIPEIAFKNSMPKQHEFNFALMPTSRPKIEVTGH
;
A
#
# COMPACT_ATOMS: atom_id res chain seq x y z
N MET A 1 -73.28 11.13 -123.81
CA MET A 1 -71.92 11.55 -123.39
C MET A 1 -71.51 10.67 -122.21
N PRO A 2 -70.32 10.05 -122.23
CA PRO A 2 -69.91 9.06 -121.24
C PRO A 2 -69.21 9.72 -120.05
N LEU A 3 -69.32 9.12 -118.87
CA LEU A 3 -68.47 9.47 -117.74
C LEU A 3 -67.60 8.25 -117.42
N SER A 4 -66.29 8.37 -117.60
CA SER A 4 -65.30 7.35 -117.24
C SER A 4 -64.53 7.86 -116.03
N ILE A 5 -64.64 7.14 -114.91
CA ILE A 5 -63.92 7.46 -113.67
C ILE A 5 -62.76 6.49 -113.55
N ASN A 6 -61.54 7.01 -113.70
CA ASN A 6 -60.33 6.23 -113.48
C ASN A 6 -59.84 6.47 -112.04
N THR A 7 -59.75 5.41 -111.24
CA THR A 7 -59.35 5.49 -109.82
C THR A 7 -58.07 4.69 -109.61
N ILE A 8 -57.02 5.35 -109.12
CA ILE A 8 -55.75 4.72 -108.79
C ILE A 8 -55.67 4.62 -107.26
N LYS A 9 -55.60 3.40 -106.71
CA LYS A 9 -55.48 3.19 -105.26
C LYS A 9 -54.02 3.38 -104.83
N GLY A 10 -53.74 4.41 -104.03
CA GLY A 10 -52.45 4.58 -103.38
C GLY A 10 -52.29 3.56 -102.24
N GLN A 11 -51.28 2.69 -102.32
CA GLN A 11 -50.88 1.84 -101.19
C GLN A 11 -49.84 2.60 -100.37
N ILE A 12 -50.15 2.90 -99.10
CA ILE A 12 -49.20 3.50 -98.16
C ILE A 12 -48.59 2.37 -97.33
N GLY A 13 -47.31 2.08 -97.55
CA GLY A 13 -46.55 1.15 -96.70
C GLY A 13 -46.10 1.85 -95.43
N ILE A 14 -46.54 1.39 -94.26
CA ILE A 14 -46.05 1.87 -92.97
C ILE A 14 -44.74 1.14 -92.65
N LYS A 15 -43.64 1.89 -92.52
CA LYS A 15 -42.34 1.36 -92.12
C LYS A 15 -42.06 1.78 -90.67
N THR A 16 -42.17 0.84 -89.75
CA THR A 16 -41.93 1.09 -88.31
C THR A 16 -40.64 0.41 -87.89
N THR A 17 -39.81 1.11 -87.11
CA THR A 17 -38.60 0.57 -86.49
C THR A 17 -38.86 0.47 -84.98
N ASN A 18 -38.87 -0.75 -84.43
CA ASN A 18 -39.11 -0.94 -83.00
C ASN A 18 -37.87 -0.57 -82.18
N ALA A 19 -38.05 0.21 -81.11
CA ALA A 19 -36.97 0.54 -80.18
C ALA A 19 -36.68 -0.65 -79.25
N TYR A 20 -35.39 -0.93 -79.03
CA TYR A 20 -34.91 -1.91 -78.06
C TYR A 20 -34.34 -1.18 -76.84
N LEU A 21 -34.77 -1.55 -75.64
CA LEU A 21 -34.32 -0.95 -74.39
C LEU A 21 -33.61 -2.00 -73.52
N ASP A 22 -32.32 -1.82 -73.29
CA ASP A 22 -31.51 -2.63 -72.36
C ASP A 22 -31.35 -1.86 -71.05
N ILE A 23 -31.94 -2.38 -69.96
CA ILE A 23 -31.85 -1.81 -68.62
C ILE A 23 -30.93 -2.69 -67.79
N ARG A 24 -29.80 -2.15 -67.35
CA ARG A 24 -28.88 -2.84 -66.44
C ARG A 24 -28.91 -2.19 -65.06
N GLN A 25 -29.09 -3.02 -64.03
CA GLN A 25 -29.12 -2.59 -62.63
C GLN A 25 -28.04 -3.33 -61.84
N PRO A 26 -26.91 -2.67 -61.50
CA PRO A 26 -25.87 -3.30 -60.70
C PRO A 26 -26.34 -3.47 -59.25
N LYS A 27 -25.91 -4.56 -58.59
CA LYS A 27 -26.20 -4.79 -57.17
C LYS A 27 -25.40 -3.80 -56.32
N GLY A 28 -26.04 -3.18 -55.33
CA GLY A 28 -25.37 -2.28 -54.38
C GLY A 28 -24.42 -3.07 -53.46
N GLU A 29 -23.18 -2.62 -53.35
CA GLU A 29 -22.24 -3.12 -52.36
C GLU A 29 -22.50 -2.44 -51.01
N GLN A 30 -22.75 -3.25 -49.98
CA GLN A 30 -22.92 -2.76 -48.61
C GLN A 30 -21.66 -3.09 -47.81
N SER A 31 -20.93 -2.05 -47.36
CA SER A 31 -19.78 -2.20 -46.47
C SER A 31 -20.19 -1.84 -45.05
N ILE A 32 -20.23 -2.83 -44.15
CA ILE A 32 -20.50 -2.64 -42.73
C ILE A 32 -19.18 -2.74 -41.99
N ARG A 33 -18.68 -1.63 -41.45
CA ARG A 33 -17.44 -1.58 -40.68
C ARG A 33 -17.75 -1.48 -39.19
N GLN A 34 -17.38 -2.51 -38.43
CA GLN A 34 -17.56 -2.53 -36.97
C GLN A 34 -16.20 -2.41 -36.28
N ILE A 35 -16.04 -1.35 -35.48
CA ILE A 35 -14.84 -1.12 -34.68
C ILE A 35 -15.05 -1.81 -33.33
N LYS A 36 -14.13 -2.69 -32.93
CA LYS A 36 -14.23 -3.39 -31.65
C LYS A 36 -13.99 -2.42 -30.49
N PRO A 37 -14.76 -2.52 -29.38
CA PRO A 37 -14.51 -1.73 -28.20
C PRO A 37 -13.17 -2.13 -27.57
N GLN A 38 -12.39 -1.15 -27.12
CA GLN A 38 -11.19 -1.37 -26.32
C GLN A 38 -11.56 -1.19 -24.84
N MET A 39 -11.27 -2.21 -24.02
CA MET A 39 -11.44 -2.14 -22.57
C MET A 39 -10.09 -1.82 -21.95
N ILE A 40 -9.97 -0.65 -21.32
CA ILE A 40 -8.82 -0.27 -20.51
C ILE A 40 -9.20 -0.48 -19.05
N VAL A 41 -8.55 -1.45 -18.40
CA VAL A 41 -8.72 -1.71 -16.97
C VAL A 41 -7.55 -1.04 -16.26
N ASP A 42 -7.82 0.11 -15.67
CA ASP A 42 -6.88 0.75 -14.74
C ASP A 42 -7.19 0.25 -13.34
N ARG A 43 -6.27 -0.53 -12.75
CA ARG A 43 -6.42 -1.10 -11.41
C ARG A 43 -5.11 -0.97 -10.66
N GLU A 44 -5.18 -0.40 -9.46
CA GLU A 44 -4.07 -0.45 -8.52
C GLU A 44 -4.03 -1.83 -7.84
N LEU A 45 -2.87 -2.47 -7.87
CA LEU A 45 -2.67 -3.72 -7.14
C LEU A 45 -2.56 -3.44 -5.63
N PRO A 46 -3.06 -4.35 -4.77
CA PRO A 46 -2.87 -4.21 -3.33
C PRO A 46 -1.37 -4.27 -2.98
N LYS A 47 -0.93 -3.32 -2.19
CA LYS A 47 0.43 -3.21 -1.64
C LYS A 47 0.38 -3.52 -0.14
N VAL A 48 1.27 -4.38 0.32
CA VAL A 48 1.43 -4.72 1.73
C VAL A 48 2.63 -3.97 2.28
N LEU A 49 2.38 -3.10 3.27
CA LEU A 49 3.40 -2.40 4.03
C LEU A 49 3.62 -3.17 5.34
N ILE A 50 4.85 -3.60 5.58
CA ILE A 50 5.23 -4.34 6.79
C ILE A 50 6.29 -3.52 7.53
N ASP A 51 5.90 -2.96 8.67
CA ASP A 51 6.82 -2.28 9.57
C ASP A 51 7.36 -3.27 10.62
N GLN A 52 8.66 -3.52 10.54
CA GLN A 52 9.41 -4.44 11.41
C GLN A 52 10.35 -3.72 12.37
N SER A 53 10.25 -2.39 12.50
CA SER A 53 11.11 -1.59 13.38
C SER A 53 11.17 -2.13 14.81
N GLN A 54 10.02 -2.38 15.42
CA GLN A 54 9.92 -2.83 16.81
C GLN A 54 10.45 -4.27 17.03
N PRO A 55 10.06 -5.29 16.24
CA PRO A 55 10.67 -6.62 16.33
C PRO A 55 12.20 -6.61 16.13
N PHE A 56 12.70 -5.79 15.22
CA PHE A 56 14.16 -5.66 15.02
C PHE A 56 14.84 -4.96 16.17
N SER A 57 14.22 -3.92 16.74
CA SER A 57 14.71 -3.25 17.94
C SER A 57 14.88 -4.24 19.10
N GLU A 58 13.88 -5.11 19.33
CA GLU A 58 13.94 -6.17 20.34
C GLU A 58 15.02 -7.22 20.04
N ALA A 59 15.22 -7.58 18.77
CA ALA A 59 16.25 -8.52 18.35
C ALA A 59 17.69 -7.92 18.33
N GLY A 60 17.89 -6.75 18.93
CA GLY A 60 19.20 -6.08 19.01
C GLY A 60 19.60 -5.30 17.76
N ARG A 61 18.68 -5.10 16.81
CA ARG A 61 18.88 -4.32 15.57
C ARG A 61 18.20 -2.95 15.68
N LYS A 62 18.45 -2.26 16.79
CA LYS A 62 17.95 -0.90 17.05
C LYS A 62 18.60 0.10 16.09
N SER A 63 17.85 1.15 15.75
CA SER A 63 18.45 2.31 15.10
C SER A 63 19.42 3.02 16.07
N TRP A 64 20.43 3.72 15.55
CA TRP A 64 21.37 4.47 16.39
C TRP A 64 20.64 5.46 17.32
N ALA A 65 19.65 6.18 16.79
CA ALA A 65 18.93 7.22 17.53
C ALA A 65 18.11 6.65 18.69
N GLU A 66 17.43 5.53 18.44
CA GLU A 66 16.68 4.79 19.46
C GLU A 66 17.61 4.26 20.54
N PHE A 67 18.72 3.63 20.14
CA PHE A 67 19.74 3.12 21.06
C PHE A 67 20.29 4.24 21.96
N ALA A 68 20.72 5.36 21.39
CA ALA A 68 21.28 6.47 22.16
C ALA A 68 20.27 7.05 23.16
N THR A 69 19.01 7.17 22.75
CA THR A 69 17.93 7.70 23.61
C THR A 69 17.66 6.77 24.79
N GLU A 70 17.56 5.47 24.55
CA GLU A 70 17.34 4.47 25.58
C GLU A 70 18.47 4.42 26.60
N TYR A 71 19.73 4.39 26.13
CA TYR A 71 20.89 4.37 27.03
C TYR A 71 21.05 5.67 27.81
N ALA A 72 20.69 6.82 27.23
CA ALA A 72 20.65 8.08 27.95
C ALA A 72 19.60 8.06 29.08
N GLN A 73 18.41 7.50 28.83
CA GLN A 73 17.37 7.34 29.84
C GLN A 73 17.80 6.38 30.95
N LEU A 74 18.38 5.23 30.57
CA LEU A 74 18.90 4.25 31.51
C LEU A 74 20.03 4.83 32.38
N GLY A 75 20.95 5.58 31.79
CA GLY A 75 22.01 6.28 32.51
C GLY A 75 21.46 7.32 33.48
N ARG A 76 20.45 8.10 33.06
CA ARG A 76 19.75 9.05 33.94
C ARG A 76 19.08 8.35 35.11
N GLN A 77 18.39 7.23 34.88
CA GLN A 77 17.75 6.46 35.94
C GLN A 77 18.78 5.94 36.94
N GLN A 78 19.87 5.34 36.47
CA GLN A 78 20.94 4.84 37.34
C GLN A 78 21.60 5.96 38.15
N ALA A 79 21.79 7.14 37.55
CA ALA A 79 22.31 8.30 38.27
C ALA A 79 21.35 8.74 39.39
N LEU A 80 20.05 8.80 39.12
CA LEU A 80 19.04 9.14 40.13
C LEU A 80 18.97 8.10 41.26
N GLU A 81 19.00 6.82 40.93
CA GLU A 81 19.08 5.73 41.91
C GLU A 81 20.35 5.84 42.78
N GLY A 82 21.48 6.16 42.15
CA GLY A 82 22.74 6.41 42.86
C GLY A 82 22.67 7.60 43.82
N ILE A 83 22.09 8.72 43.38
CA ILE A 83 21.85 9.89 44.23
C ILE A 83 20.95 9.53 45.40
N ALA A 84 19.82 8.84 45.14
CA ALA A 84 18.90 8.42 46.18
C ALA A 84 19.58 7.54 47.23
N ARG A 85 20.43 6.60 46.80
CA ARG A 85 21.22 5.76 47.71
C ARG A 85 22.17 6.58 48.58
N ILE A 86 22.90 7.53 48.00
CA ILE A 86 23.84 8.39 48.74
C ILE A 86 23.08 9.25 49.78
N VAL A 87 21.93 9.80 49.39
CA VAL A 87 21.08 10.59 50.29
C VAL A 87 20.55 9.73 51.44
N ASP A 88 20.08 8.52 51.16
CA ASP A 88 19.60 7.58 52.17
C ASP A 88 20.69 7.20 53.17
N ASP A 89 21.87 6.82 52.69
CA ASP A 89 23.03 6.50 53.54
C ASP A 89 23.48 7.74 54.35
N GLY A 90 23.46 8.94 53.75
CA GLY A 90 23.78 10.20 54.43
C GLY A 90 22.77 10.57 55.53
N ASN A 91 21.48 10.43 55.26
CA ASN A 91 20.41 10.61 56.24
C ASN A 91 20.54 9.61 57.40
N ARG A 92 20.92 8.36 57.08
CA ARG A 92 21.17 7.32 58.07
C ARG A 92 22.36 7.65 58.96
N MET A 93 23.44 8.19 58.38
CA MET A 93 24.63 8.65 59.11
C MET A 93 24.32 9.87 59.99
N ALA A 94 23.51 10.82 59.54
CA ALA A 94 23.07 11.95 60.35
C ALA A 94 22.31 11.52 61.62
N GLN A 95 21.69 10.34 61.59
CA GLN A 95 20.94 9.75 62.70
C GLN A 95 21.76 8.78 63.56
N ILE A 96 23.09 8.73 63.41
CA ILE A 96 23.97 7.79 64.13
C ILE A 96 23.81 7.84 65.66
N GLN A 97 23.43 9.00 66.19
CA GLN A 97 23.15 9.22 67.60
C GLN A 97 21.98 8.38 68.16
N ARG A 98 21.10 7.85 67.29
CA ARG A 98 19.95 7.03 67.71
C ARG A 98 20.34 5.60 68.12
N LYS A 99 21.59 5.18 67.88
CA LYS A 99 22.27 3.94 68.35
C LYS A 99 21.52 2.60 68.20
N MET A 100 20.40 2.55 67.48
CA MET A 100 19.65 1.31 67.25
C MET A 100 18.97 1.33 65.87
N PRO A 101 19.43 0.51 64.90
CA PRO A 101 20.73 -0.17 64.82
C PRO A 101 21.91 0.81 64.62
N ASP A 102 23.15 0.33 64.61
CA ASP A 102 24.33 1.16 64.31
C ASP A 102 24.43 1.46 62.80
N ALA A 103 24.57 2.75 62.43
CA ALA A 103 24.53 3.19 61.04
C ALA A 103 25.67 2.62 60.18
N ILE A 104 26.89 2.55 60.73
CA ILE A 104 28.08 2.14 59.98
C ILE A 104 28.05 0.65 59.60
N PRO A 105 27.79 -0.30 60.54
CA PRO A 105 27.64 -1.72 60.19
C PRO A 105 26.51 -1.99 59.20
N GLU A 106 25.38 -1.28 59.31
CA GLU A 106 24.23 -1.44 58.42
C GLU A 106 24.57 -1.03 56.97
N ILE A 107 25.16 0.15 56.79
CA ILE A 107 25.59 0.64 55.48
C ILE A 107 26.69 -0.26 54.90
N ALA A 108 27.62 -0.74 55.72
CA ALA A 108 28.66 -1.66 55.30
C ALA A 108 28.08 -2.99 54.81
N PHE A 109 27.11 -3.56 55.53
CA PHE A 109 26.43 -4.79 55.13
C PHE A 109 25.67 -4.61 53.82
N LYS A 110 24.86 -3.54 53.70
CA LYS A 110 24.11 -3.17 52.49
C LYS A 110 25.02 -3.05 51.26
N ASN A 111 26.19 -2.43 51.40
CA ASN A 111 27.15 -2.26 50.30
C ASN A 111 28.03 -3.50 50.03
N SER A 112 28.19 -4.41 51.01
CA SER A 112 28.93 -5.67 50.83
C SER A 112 28.13 -6.75 50.10
N MET A 113 26.80 -6.64 50.10
CA MET A 113 25.95 -7.62 49.41
C MET A 113 26.08 -7.43 47.90
N PRO A 114 26.55 -8.46 47.16
CA PRO A 114 26.55 -8.40 45.72
C PRO A 114 25.11 -8.27 45.21
N LYS A 115 24.92 -7.44 44.19
CA LYS A 115 23.61 -7.30 43.54
C LYS A 115 23.20 -8.68 43.02
N GLN A 116 22.11 -9.23 43.56
CA GLN A 116 21.57 -10.49 43.06
C GLN A 116 20.96 -10.23 41.68
N HIS A 117 21.44 -10.96 40.69
CA HIS A 117 20.90 -10.93 39.34
C HIS A 117 19.98 -12.14 39.18
N GLU A 118 18.71 -11.87 38.87
CA GLU A 118 17.77 -12.90 38.46
C GLU A 118 17.99 -13.18 36.96
N PHE A 119 18.26 -14.44 36.63
CA PHE A 119 18.42 -14.87 35.24
C PHE A 119 17.12 -15.52 34.78
N ASN A 120 16.54 -14.97 33.71
CA ASN A 120 15.35 -15.49 33.06
C ASN A 120 15.60 -15.63 31.56
N PHE A 121 14.81 -16.49 30.90
CA PHE A 121 14.79 -16.58 29.45
C PHE A 121 13.52 -15.92 28.90
N ALA A 122 13.64 -15.26 27.76
CA ALA A 122 12.52 -14.69 27.03
C ALA A 122 12.63 -15.08 25.56
N LEU A 123 11.49 -15.26 24.89
CA LEU A 123 11.44 -15.48 23.45
C LEU A 123 11.41 -14.12 22.76
N MET A 124 12.42 -13.85 21.92
CA MET A 124 12.52 -12.63 21.12
C MET A 124 12.30 -12.94 19.64
N PRO A 125 11.63 -12.05 18.87
CA PRO A 125 10.94 -10.84 19.31
C PRO A 125 9.61 -11.15 20.00
N THR A 126 9.22 -10.32 20.96
CA THR A 126 7.94 -10.42 21.67
C THR A 126 6.84 -9.66 20.92
N SER A 127 7.20 -8.58 20.22
CA SER A 127 6.27 -7.78 19.42
C SER A 127 6.07 -8.33 18.01
N ARG A 128 4.86 -8.14 17.47
CA ARG A 128 4.52 -8.47 16.09
C ARG A 128 4.79 -7.27 15.17
N PRO A 129 5.19 -7.49 13.91
CA PRO A 129 5.30 -6.42 12.93
C PRO A 129 3.93 -5.80 12.65
N LYS A 130 3.90 -4.49 12.36
CA LYS A 130 2.67 -3.80 11.96
C LYS A 130 2.48 -3.99 10.46
N ILE A 131 1.29 -4.45 10.07
CA ILE A 131 0.97 -4.78 8.68
C ILE A 131 -0.20 -3.91 8.24
N GLU A 132 0.02 -3.13 7.19
CA GLU A 132 -1.00 -2.29 6.56
C GLU A 132 -1.14 -2.69 5.09
N VAL A 133 -2.37 -2.72 4.59
CA VAL A 133 -2.65 -3.02 3.18
C VAL A 133 -3.20 -1.75 2.55
N THR A 134 -2.59 -1.32 1.45
CA THR A 134 -2.97 -0.13 0.70
C THR A 134 -3.31 -0.51 -0.74
N GLY A 135 -4.35 0.07 -1.33
CA GLY A 135 -4.86 -0.24 -2.68
C GLY A 135 -6.30 -0.76 -2.65
N HIS A 136 -7.07 -0.41 -3.69
CA HIS A 136 -8.48 -0.77 -3.89
C HIS A 136 -8.66 -1.76 -5.04
#